data_AF-A0A132TI27-F1
#
_entry.id   AF-A0A132TI27-F1
#
_cell.length_a   1.000
_cell.length_b   1.000
_cell.length_c   1.000
_cell.angle_alpha   90.00
_cell.angle_beta   90.00
_cell.angle_gamma   90.00
#
_symmetry.space_group_name_H-M   'P 1'
#
loop_
_entity.id
_entity.type
_entity.pdbx_description
1 polymer ?
#
loop_
_entity_poly.entity_id
_entity_poly.type
_entity_poly.pdbx_seq_one_letter_code
_entity_poly.pdbx_strand_id
1 'polypeptide(L)'
;MSVDDYLDLYNYAKAINDGQWQADIIESLKNHKETAAEQQRMDSVKELWNRFDEINLLLMELFDKLRNQEEDPESDRWKERIWELKLERITLAKQIQERYIKIR
;
A
#
# COMPACT_ATOMS: atom_id res chain seq x y z
N MET A 1 2.09 -24.43 0.54
CA MET A 1 3.22 -24.92 1.34
C MET A 1 3.66 -23.77 2.21
N SER A 2 3.72 -23.95 3.53
CA SER A 2 4.03 -22.90 4.50
C SER A 2 5.55 -22.70 4.62
N VAL A 3 5.99 -21.59 5.23
CA VAL A 3 7.41 -21.39 5.55
C VAL A 3 7.93 -22.49 6.49
N ASP A 4 7.07 -23.00 7.38
CA ASP A 4 7.41 -24.10 8.30
C ASP A 4 7.70 -25.41 7.54
N ASP A 5 6.94 -25.72 6.48
CA ASP A 5 7.18 -26.90 5.64
C ASP A 5 8.57 -26.82 4.96
N TYR A 6 8.98 -25.63 4.50
CA TYR A 6 10.31 -25.42 3.90
C TYR A 6 11.44 -25.49 4.93
N LEU A 7 11.20 -25.09 6.19
CA LEU A 7 12.17 -25.21 7.28
C LEU A 7 12.38 -26.67 7.68
N ASP A 8 11.31 -27.47 7.70
CA ASP A 8 11.39 -28.90 7.95
C ASP A 8 12.18 -29.62 6.85
N LEU A 9 11.91 -29.30 5.58
CA LEU A 9 12.66 -29.83 4.44
C LEU A 9 14.14 -29.42 4.47
N TYR A 10 14.44 -28.17 4.86
CA TYR A 10 15.81 -27.71 4.98
C TYR A 10 16.57 -28.45 6.09
N ASN A 11 15.95 -28.63 7.25
CA ASN A 11 16.52 -29.38 8.36
C ASN A 11 16.77 -30.84 7.99
N TYR A 12 15.86 -31.44 7.22
CA TYR A 12 16.02 -32.80 6.73
C TYR A 12 17.14 -32.91 5.68
N ALA A 13 17.21 -31.99 4.71
CA ALA A 13 18.29 -31.91 3.72
C ALA A 13 19.67 -31.76 4.40
N LYS A 14 19.72 -30.97 5.48
CA LYS A 14 20.89 -30.83 6.33
C LYS A 14 21.25 -32.13 7.07
N ALA A 15 20.26 -32.86 7.58
CA ALA A 15 20.49 -34.12 8.29
C ALA A 15 21.08 -35.22 7.38
N ILE A 16 20.73 -35.22 6.09
CA ILE A 16 21.28 -36.16 5.09
C ILE A 16 22.51 -35.61 4.37
N ASN A 17 23.01 -34.43 4.77
CA ASN A 17 24.17 -33.76 4.21
C ASN A 17 24.07 -33.45 2.71
N ASP A 18 22.84 -33.25 2.21
CA ASP A 18 22.58 -32.88 0.82
C ASP A 18 22.68 -31.35 0.67
N GLY A 19 23.87 -30.90 0.25
CA GLY A 19 24.15 -29.47 0.08
C GLY A 19 23.46 -28.85 -1.12
N GLN A 20 23.19 -29.62 -2.19
CA GLN A 20 22.51 -29.10 -3.37
C GLN A 20 21.04 -28.85 -3.04
N TRP A 21 20.40 -29.81 -2.37
CA TRP A 21 19.02 -29.65 -1.98
C TRP A 21 18.80 -28.53 -0.96
N GLN A 22 19.74 -28.33 -0.02
CA GLN A 22 19.74 -27.16 0.85
C GLN A 22 19.80 -25.84 0.08
N ALA A 23 20.63 -25.76 -0.97
CA ALA A 23 20.75 -24.57 -1.82
C ALA A 23 19.44 -24.28 -2.58
N ASP A 24 18.82 -25.31 -3.15
CA ASP A 24 17.56 -25.20 -3.91
C ASP A 24 16.39 -24.74 -3.01
N ILE A 25 16.35 -25.22 -1.75
CA ILE A 25 15.37 -24.79 -0.75
C ILE A 25 15.57 -23.31 -0.37
N ILE A 26 16.83 -22.88 -0.17
CA ILE A 26 17.16 -21.48 0.13
C ILE A 26 16.76 -20.56 -1.03
N GLU A 27 17.02 -20.96 -2.27
CA GLU A 27 16.64 -20.20 -3.46
C GLU A 27 15.11 -20.06 -3.58
N SER A 28 14.38 -21.16 -3.36
CA SER A 28 12.92 -21.16 -3.35
C SER A 28 12.35 -20.23 -2.27
N LEU A 29 12.92 -20.24 -1.07
CA LEU A 29 12.54 -19.35 0.04
C LEU A 29 12.81 -17.88 -0.27
N LYS A 30 13.94 -17.55 -0.91
CA LYS A 30 14.25 -16.18 -1.35
C LYS A 30 13.23 -15.69 -2.36
N ASN A 31 12.93 -16.48 -3.38
CA ASN A 31 11.96 -16.14 -4.43
C ASN A 31 10.55 -15.93 -3.85
N HIS A 32 10.13 -16.75 -2.89
CA HIS A 32 8.86 -16.57 -2.19
C HIS A 32 8.82 -15.26 -1.38
N LYS A 33 9.90 -14.93 -0.67
CA LYS A 33 9.99 -13.69 0.10
C LYS A 33 9.96 -12.45 -0.79
N GLU A 34 10.65 -12.49 -1.94
CA GLU A 34 10.63 -11.40 -2.93
C GLU A 34 9.25 -11.20 -3.53
N THR A 35 8.57 -12.29 -3.91
CA THR A 35 7.21 -12.25 -4.46
C THR A 35 6.21 -11.69 -3.43
N ALA A 36 6.29 -12.14 -2.18
CA ALA A 36 5.43 -11.63 -1.10
C ALA A 36 5.69 -10.14 -0.81
N ALA A 37 6.95 -9.70 -0.83
CA ALA A 37 7.30 -8.31 -0.64
C ALA A 37 6.82 -7.43 -1.82
N GLU A 38 6.86 -7.93 -3.05
CA GLU A 38 6.29 -7.26 -4.23
C GLU A 38 4.78 -7.11 -4.10
N GLN A 39 4.08 -8.19 -3.73
CA GLN A 39 2.64 -8.16 -3.53
C GLN A 39 2.23 -7.17 -2.43
N GLN A 40 2.94 -7.19 -1.30
CA GLN A 40 2.70 -6.24 -0.20
C GLN A 40 2.95 -4.79 -0.62
N ARG A 41 3.97 -4.53 -1.47
CA ARG A 41 4.19 -3.21 -2.06
C ARG A 41 3.01 -2.79 -2.92
N MET A 42 2.52 -3.67 -3.79
CA MET A 42 1.39 -3.40 -4.67
C MET A 42 0.10 -3.12 -3.88
N ASP A 43 -0.19 -3.92 -2.85
CA ASP A 43 -1.36 -3.74 -2.00
C ASP A 43 -1.31 -2.38 -1.27
N SER A 44 -0.12 -1.99 -0.79
CA SER A 44 0.07 -0.67 -0.15
C SER A 44 -0.16 0.51 -1.10
N VAL A 45 0.19 0.36 -2.40
CA VAL A 45 -0.05 1.39 -3.41
C VAL A 45 -1.54 1.49 -3.74
N LYS A 46 -2.24 0.36 -3.78
CA LYS A 46 -3.68 0.32 -3.99
C LYS A 46 -4.44 1.02 -2.86
N GLU A 47 -4.02 0.83 -1.61
CA GLU A 47 -4.60 1.53 -0.45
C GLU A 47 -4.43 3.05 -0.55
N LEU A 48 -3.26 3.52 -0.98
CA LEU A 48 -3.01 4.96 -1.20
C LEU A 48 -3.94 5.54 -2.27
N TRP A 49 -4.16 4.81 -3.36
CA TRP A 49 -5.08 5.22 -4.42
C TRP A 49 -6.53 5.24 -3.95
N ASN A 50 -6.99 4.21 -3.24
CA ASN A 50 -8.34 4.19 -2.67
C ASN A 50 -8.58 5.42 -1.79
N ARG A 51 -7.61 5.75 -0.92
CA ARG A 51 -7.70 6.92 -0.06
C ARG A 51 -7.70 8.23 -0.85
N PHE A 52 -6.88 8.31 -1.90
CA PHE A 52 -6.84 9.48 -2.78
C PHE A 52 -8.19 9.72 -3.47
N ASP A 53 -8.85 8.66 -3.93
CA ASP A 53 -10.15 8.72 -4.58
C ASP A 53 -11.27 9.10 -3.58
N GLU A 54 -11.26 8.53 -2.38
CA GLU A 54 -12.17 8.94 -1.29
C GLU A 54 -12.09 10.44 -1.01
N ILE A 55 -10.88 11.00 -0.92
CA ILE A 55 -10.68 12.43 -0.69
C ILE A 55 -11.23 13.25 -1.86
N ASN A 56 -11.05 12.81 -3.11
CA ASN A 56 -11.59 13.50 -4.26
C ASN A 56 -13.13 13.53 -4.23
N LEU A 57 -13.76 12.42 -3.86
CA LEU A 57 -15.23 12.35 -3.68
C LEU A 57 -15.70 13.34 -2.60
N LEU A 58 -15.08 13.33 -1.42
CA LEU A 58 -15.41 14.25 -0.33
C LEU A 58 -15.22 15.72 -0.72
N LEU A 59 -14.16 16.04 -1.47
CA LEU A 59 -13.93 17.38 -1.99
C LEU A 59 -15.06 17.81 -2.93
N MET A 60 -15.48 16.94 -3.86
CA MET A 60 -16.58 17.24 -4.77
C MET A 60 -17.88 17.51 -3.99
N GLU A 61 -18.22 16.67 -3.02
CA GLU A 61 -19.40 16.86 -2.17
C GLU A 61 -19.36 18.19 -1.39
N LEU A 62 -18.21 18.57 -0.84
CA LEU A 62 -18.06 19.82 -0.09
C LEU A 62 -18.13 21.05 -1.00
N PHE A 63 -17.59 20.97 -2.21
CA PHE A 63 -17.74 22.04 -3.20
C PHE A 63 -19.20 22.19 -3.65
N ASP A 64 -19.91 21.08 -3.85
CA ASP A 64 -21.33 21.11 -4.19
C ASP A 64 -22.17 21.71 -3.04
N LYS A 65 -21.84 21.39 -1.78
CA LYS A 65 -22.48 22.02 -0.61
C LYS A 65 -22.24 23.52 -0.58
N LEU A 66 -20.99 23.97 -0.73
CA LEU A 66 -20.67 25.40 -0.75
C LEU A 66 -21.37 26.15 -1.88
N ARG A 67 -21.52 25.53 -3.05
CA ARG A 67 -22.20 26.14 -4.20
C ARG A 67 -23.70 26.30 -3.98
N ASN A 68 -24.33 25.34 -3.29
CA ASN A 68 -25.79 25.30 -3.13
C ASN A 68 -26.26 25.93 -1.79
N GLN A 69 -25.37 26.12 -0.83
CA GLN A 69 -25.68 26.51 0.55
C GLN A 69 -24.64 27.54 1.06
N GLU A 70 -24.39 28.59 0.27
CA GLU A 70 -23.28 29.52 0.52
C GLU A 70 -23.43 30.33 1.83
N GLU A 71 -24.67 30.65 2.22
CA GLU A 71 -25.03 31.35 3.47
C GLU A 71 -25.24 30.42 4.68
N ASP A 72 -24.96 29.11 4.52
CA ASP A 72 -25.08 28.17 5.63
C ASP A 72 -24.03 28.49 6.72
N PRO A 73 -24.42 28.53 8.01
CA PRO A 73 -23.48 28.72 9.13
C PRO A 73 -22.31 27.71 9.12
N GLU A 74 -22.47 26.54 8.51
CA GLU A 74 -21.45 25.50 8.37
C GLU A 74 -20.49 25.73 7.18
N SER A 75 -20.75 26.74 6.33
CA SER A 75 -19.93 27.09 5.15
C SER A 75 -18.45 27.26 5.49
N ASP A 76 -18.13 27.93 6.61
CA ASP A 76 -16.74 28.10 7.03
C ASP A 76 -16.08 26.80 7.48
N ARG A 77 -16.82 25.89 8.12
CA ARG A 77 -16.32 24.55 8.46
C ARG A 77 -16.09 23.70 7.22
N TRP A 78 -16.92 23.83 6.19
CA TRP A 78 -16.69 23.12 4.93
C TRP A 78 -15.45 23.65 4.21
N LYS A 79 -15.20 24.97 4.23
CA LYS A 79 -13.96 25.56 3.68
C LYS A 79 -12.71 25.04 4.41
N GLU A 80 -12.76 24.98 5.74
CA GLU A 80 -11.68 24.40 6.55
C GLU A 80 -11.46 22.93 6.19
N ARG A 81 -12.54 22.15 6.10
CA ARG A 81 -12.44 20.73 5.72
C ARG A 81 -11.87 20.53 4.32
N ILE A 82 -12.24 21.37 3.36
CA ILE A 82 -11.66 21.36 2.01
C ILE A 82 -10.17 21.62 2.05
N TRP A 83 -9.70 22.54 2.90
CA TRP A 83 -8.28 22.84 3.04
C TRP A 83 -7.50 21.63 3.56
N GLU A 84 -7.99 21.00 4.63
CA GLU A 84 -7.40 19.77 5.19
C GLU A 84 -7.32 18.66 4.14
N LEU A 85 -8.43 18.41 3.44
CA LEU A 85 -8.52 17.37 2.40
C LEU A 85 -7.56 17.66 1.24
N LYS A 86 -7.37 18.92 0.84
CA LYS A 86 -6.37 19.29 -0.17
C LYS A 86 -4.94 18.98 0.29
N LEU A 87 -4.60 19.25 1.55
CA LEU A 87 -3.29 18.94 2.11
C LEU A 87 -3.05 17.42 2.17
N GLU A 88 -4.05 16.65 2.60
CA GLU A 88 -4.00 15.20 2.64
C GLU A 88 -3.81 14.63 1.22
N ARG A 89 -4.57 15.11 0.25
CA ARG A 89 -4.45 14.73 -1.17
C ARG A 89 -3.06 14.98 -1.74
N ILE A 90 -2.43 16.12 -1.43
CA ILE A 90 -1.06 16.42 -1.86
C ILE A 90 -0.07 15.44 -1.24
N THR A 91 -0.26 15.11 0.04
CA THR A 91 0.60 14.16 0.76
C THR A 91 0.51 12.77 0.15
N LEU A 92 -0.71 12.29 -0.15
CA LEU A 92 -0.92 11.01 -0.81
C LEU A 92 -0.33 10.99 -2.22
N ALA A 93 -0.50 12.05 -3.02
CA ALA A 93 0.09 12.14 -4.35
C ALA A 93 1.62 11.98 -4.31
N LYS A 94 2.29 12.62 -3.33
CA LYS A 94 3.74 12.46 -3.11
C LYS A 94 4.10 11.03 -2.73
N GLN A 95 3.36 10.41 -1.80
CA GLN A 95 3.60 9.03 -1.39
C GLN A 95 3.44 8.05 -2.56
N ILE A 96 2.39 8.22 -3.37
CA ILE A 96 2.15 7.42 -4.58
C ILE A 96 3.34 7.58 -5.54
N GLN A 97 3.75 8.82 -5.83
CA GLN A 97 4.88 9.10 -6.72
C GLN A 97 6.19 8.48 -6.22
N GLU A 98 6.49 8.60 -4.93
CA GLU A 98 7.68 8.00 -4.31
C GLU A 98 7.68 6.47 -4.43
N ARG A 99 6.52 5.83 -4.28
CA ARG A 99 6.40 4.37 -4.43
C ARG A 99 6.71 3.96 -5.87
N TYR A 100 6.20 4.66 -6.88
CA TYR A 100 6.51 4.36 -8.28
C TYR A 100 7.97 4.65 -8.66
N ILE A 101 8.59 5.69 -8.10
CA ILE A 101 10.01 5.97 -8.33
C ILE A 101 10.89 4.88 -7.71
N LYS A 102 10.53 4.35 -6.53
CA LYS A 102 11.27 3.27 -5.86
C LYS A 102 11.07 1.88 -6.47
N ILE A 103 10.06 1.69 -7.32
CA ILE A 103 9.80 0.44 -8.04
C ILE A 103 10.59 0.37 -9.37
N ARG A 104 11.19 1.48 -9.82
CA ARG A 104 11.94 1.57 -11.08
C ARG A 104 13.45 1.31 -10.91
#